data_AF-A0A662GKW2-F1
#
_entry.id   AF-A0A662GKW2-F1
#
_cell.length_a   1.000
_cell.length_b   1.000
_cell.length_c   1.000
_cell.angle_alpha   90.00
_cell.angle_beta   90.00
_cell.angle_gamma   90.00
#
_symmetry.space_group_name_H-M   'P 1'
#
loop_
_entity.id
_entity.type
_entity.pdbx_description
1 polymer ?
#
loop_
_entity_poly.entity_id
_entity_poly.type
_entity_poly.pdbx_seq_one_letter_code
_entity_poly.pdbx_strand_id
1 'polypeptide(L)'
;MKKFKNVNWSEVARRAFEEEIKKIERKIAAEEIDKLREESTIEWSGEDQKMERLVLDSSIVVKWFSRESDTEKALEIRDAHVRGEIEILATPLLLCEVANVLRYKPDFDAVKLKRAIKALYMLHLNIEDIDYNLLAKAAEIAYKGGVTIYDALPVAQAEKHKTICITADKKT
;
A
#
# COMPACT_ATOMS: atom_id res chain seq x y z
N MET A 1 16.05 36.71 30.77
CA MET A 1 15.64 36.53 29.35
C MET A 1 16.45 35.39 28.73
N LYS A 2 15.82 34.24 28.42
CA LYS A 2 16.49 33.11 27.75
C LYS A 2 16.69 33.45 26.26
N LYS A 3 17.94 33.56 25.80
CA LYS A 3 18.28 33.71 24.37
C LYS A 3 18.02 32.38 23.67
N PHE A 4 17.00 32.33 22.81
CA PHE A 4 16.83 31.21 21.88
C PHE A 4 17.90 31.30 20.79
N LYS A 5 18.75 30.28 20.71
CA LYS A 5 19.78 30.12 19.66
C LYS A 5 19.11 29.81 18.31
N ASN A 6 19.59 30.46 17.25
CA ASN A 6 19.49 30.09 15.82
C ASN A 6 18.20 29.38 15.37
N VAL A 7 17.04 30.00 15.61
CA VAL A 7 15.83 29.62 14.89
C VAL A 7 15.90 30.24 13.50
N ASN A 8 15.94 29.40 12.46
CA ASN A 8 15.83 29.86 11.08
C ASN A 8 14.37 30.23 10.80
N TRP A 9 14.02 31.48 11.08
CA TRP A 9 12.65 31.99 10.92
C TRP A 9 12.12 31.90 9.48
N SER A 10 13.00 31.86 8.48
CA SER A 10 12.62 31.65 7.08
C SER A 10 12.14 30.22 6.82
N GLU A 11 12.75 29.23 7.45
CA GLU A 11 12.31 27.82 7.40
C GLU A 11 10.96 27.64 8.11
N VAL A 12 10.80 28.29 9.28
CA VAL A 12 9.55 28.25 10.05
C VAL A 12 8.40 28.88 9.27
N ALA A 13 8.62 30.05 8.65
CA ALA A 13 7.64 30.71 7.81
C ALA A 13 7.27 29.83 6.60
N ARG A 14 8.27 29.24 5.92
CA ARG A 14 8.05 28.35 4.77
C ARG A 14 7.15 27.16 5.13
N ARG A 15 7.40 26.50 6.27
CA ARG A 15 6.58 25.36 6.73
C ARG A 15 5.15 25.78 7.05
N ALA A 16 4.97 26.93 7.71
CA ALA A 16 3.63 27.46 7.98
C ALA A 16 2.86 27.78 6.69
N PHE A 17 3.53 28.33 5.67
CA PHE A 17 2.94 28.55 4.35
C PHE A 17 2.59 27.22 3.64
N GLU A 18 3.48 26.23 3.66
CA GLU A 18 3.23 24.91 3.06
C GLU A 18 2.06 24.17 3.75
N GLU A 19 1.92 24.28 5.07
CA GLU A 19 0.78 23.74 5.82
C GLU A 19 -0.54 24.45 5.47
N GLU A 20 -0.50 25.76 5.28
CA GLU A 20 -1.69 26.53 4.92
C GLU A 20 -2.14 26.22 3.49
N ILE A 21 -1.21 26.05 2.54
CA ILE A 21 -1.51 25.57 1.19
C ILE A 21 -2.17 24.19 1.23
N LYS A 22 -1.64 23.24 2.02
CA LYS A 22 -2.25 21.92 2.19
C LYS A 22 -3.67 21.97 2.77
N LYS A 23 -3.94 22.90 3.69
CA LYS A 23 -5.30 23.10 4.23
C LYS A 23 -6.23 23.65 3.16
N ILE A 24 -5.77 24.60 2.35
CA ILE A 24 -6.53 25.16 1.24
C ILE A 24 -6.84 24.07 0.21
N GLU A 25 -5.84 23.29 -0.20
CA GLU A 25 -6.02 22.16 -1.12
C GLU A 25 -7.01 21.12 -0.59
N ARG A 26 -6.94 20.77 0.70
CA ARG A 26 -7.90 19.86 1.34
C ARG A 26 -9.31 20.43 1.35
N LYS A 27 -9.45 21.73 1.56
CA LYS A 27 -10.76 22.41 1.56
C LYS A 27 -11.36 22.42 0.16
N ILE A 28 -10.56 22.74 -0.86
CA ILE A 28 -10.97 22.71 -2.26
C ILE A 28 -11.39 21.28 -2.66
N ALA A 29 -10.58 20.27 -2.30
CA ALA A 29 -10.91 18.88 -2.57
C ALA A 29 -12.21 18.44 -1.89
N ALA A 30 -12.47 18.89 -0.65
CA ALA A 30 -13.71 18.60 0.05
C ALA A 30 -14.93 19.28 -0.61
N GLU A 31 -14.80 20.55 -1.01
CA GLU A 31 -15.85 21.30 -1.72
C GLU A 31 -16.14 20.69 -3.11
N GLU A 32 -15.11 20.21 -3.81
CA GLU A 32 -15.25 19.54 -5.11
C GLU A 32 -15.91 18.16 -4.96
N ILE A 33 -15.57 17.42 -3.91
CA ILE A 33 -16.28 16.18 -3.54
C ILE A 33 -17.76 16.46 -3.22
N ASP A 34 -18.07 17.51 -2.46
CA ASP A 34 -19.46 17.86 -2.13
C ASP A 34 -20.25 18.31 -3.36
N LYS A 35 -19.63 19.03 -4.28
CA LYS A 35 -20.25 19.39 -5.55
C LYS A 35 -20.52 18.16 -6.42
N LEU A 36 -19.57 17.24 -6.53
CA LEU A 36 -19.74 15.97 -7.24
C LEU A 36 -20.82 15.10 -6.57
N ARG A 37 -20.99 15.20 -5.24
CA ARG A 37 -22.09 14.55 -4.51
C ARG A 37 -23.45 15.11 -4.87
N GLU A 38 -23.59 16.43 -4.92
CA GLU A 38 -24.85 17.11 -5.32
C GLU A 38 -25.25 16.80 -6.77
N GLU A 39 -24.27 16.63 -7.65
CA GLU A 39 -24.49 16.26 -9.06
C GLU A 39 -24.82 14.76 -9.24
N SER A 40 -24.56 13.91 -8.24
CA SER A 40 -24.86 12.48 -8.29
C SER A 40 -26.27 12.16 -7.78
N THR A 41 -27.10 11.52 -8.60
CA THR A 41 -28.50 11.13 -8.30
C THR A 41 -28.62 9.92 -7.35
N ILE A 42 -27.58 9.59 -6.58
CA ILE A 42 -27.54 8.44 -5.68
C ILE A 42 -27.72 8.95 -4.25
N GLU A 43 -28.82 8.57 -3.59
CA GLU A 43 -29.00 8.85 -2.16
C GLU A 43 -27.93 8.13 -1.32
N TRP A 44 -27.21 8.89 -0.51
CA TRP A 44 -26.22 8.38 0.43
C TRP A 44 -26.92 7.65 1.58
N SER A 45 -26.87 6.31 1.58
CA SER A 45 -27.05 5.53 2.81
C SER A 45 -25.76 5.65 3.61
N GLY A 46 -25.79 6.28 4.78
CA GLY A 46 -24.64 6.50 5.66
C GLY A 46 -24.02 5.26 6.30
N GLU A 47 -24.07 4.13 5.61
CA GLU A 47 -23.17 3.01 5.87
C GLU A 47 -21.84 3.35 5.19
N ASP A 48 -20.74 3.33 5.95
CA ASP A 48 -19.41 3.19 5.39
C ASP A 48 -19.48 2.05 4.37
N GLN A 49 -19.49 2.35 3.07
CA GLN A 49 -19.37 1.32 2.05
C GLN A 49 -18.06 0.59 2.38
N LYS A 50 -18.19 -0.64 2.85
CA LYS A 50 -17.07 -1.45 3.32
C LYS A 50 -16.23 -1.79 2.09
N MET A 51 -15.29 -0.90 1.76
CA MET A 51 -14.28 -1.11 0.74
C MET A 51 -13.66 -2.48 0.97
N GLU A 52 -13.72 -3.33 -0.06
CA GLU A 52 -13.15 -4.66 0.03
C GLU A 52 -11.63 -4.52 0.18
N ARG A 53 -11.10 -5.03 1.30
CA ARG A 53 -9.67 -5.00 1.59
C ARG A 53 -9.05 -6.31 1.20
N LEU A 54 -7.89 -6.32 0.57
CA LEU A 54 -7.16 -7.54 0.24
C LEU A 54 -5.73 -7.44 0.73
N VAL A 55 -5.16 -8.54 1.20
CA VAL A 55 -3.71 -8.65 1.39
C VAL A 55 -3.12 -9.39 0.19
N LEU A 56 -2.04 -8.86 -0.37
CA LEU A 56 -1.33 -9.51 -1.46
C LEU A 56 0.01 -10.03 -0.98
N ASP A 57 0.36 -11.22 -1.47
CA ASP A 57 1.73 -11.72 -1.41
C ASP A 57 2.60 -11.07 -2.49
N SER A 58 3.92 -11.02 -2.26
CA SER A 58 4.87 -10.46 -3.22
C SER A 58 4.87 -11.21 -4.55
N SER A 59 4.54 -12.51 -4.56
CA SER A 59 4.41 -13.31 -5.78
C SER A 59 3.32 -12.82 -6.75
N ILE A 60 2.29 -12.13 -6.25
CA ILE A 60 1.27 -11.48 -7.10
C ILE A 60 1.78 -10.13 -7.60
N VAL A 61 2.34 -9.32 -6.70
CA VAL A 61 2.75 -7.94 -6.99
C VAL A 61 3.91 -7.89 -8.00
N VAL A 62 4.82 -8.87 -7.98
CA VAL A 62 5.89 -9.00 -8.98
C VAL A 62 5.33 -9.05 -10.41
N LYS A 63 4.16 -9.69 -10.61
CA LYS A 63 3.53 -9.86 -11.93
C LYS A 63 3.04 -8.55 -12.53
N TRP A 64 2.94 -7.47 -11.75
CA TRP A 64 2.62 -6.13 -12.26
C TRP A 64 3.77 -5.53 -13.08
N PHE A 65 4.99 -6.01 -12.86
CA PHE A 65 6.21 -5.48 -13.47
C PHE A 65 6.95 -6.51 -14.35
N SER A 66 6.61 -7.79 -14.21
CA SER A 66 7.21 -8.93 -14.92
C SER A 66 6.11 -9.80 -15.53
N ARG A 67 6.21 -10.11 -16.82
CA ARG A 67 5.23 -10.96 -17.52
C ARG A 67 5.44 -12.43 -17.18
N GLU A 68 4.45 -13.06 -16.57
CA GLU A 68 4.47 -14.42 -16.03
C GLU A 68 3.07 -15.05 -16.16
N SER A 69 2.90 -16.29 -15.72
CA SER A 69 1.56 -16.90 -15.67
C SER A 69 0.64 -16.12 -14.73
N ASP A 70 -0.61 -15.91 -15.15
CA ASP A 70 -1.62 -15.11 -14.43
C ASP A 70 -1.28 -13.62 -14.28
N THR A 71 -0.40 -13.06 -15.12
CA THR A 71 -0.15 -11.61 -15.13
C THR A 71 -1.44 -10.82 -15.35
N GLU A 72 -2.32 -11.26 -16.25
CA GLU A 72 -3.58 -10.58 -16.54
C GLU A 72 -4.46 -10.46 -15.28
N LYS A 73 -4.63 -11.55 -14.53
CA LYS A 73 -5.38 -11.54 -13.26
C LYS A 73 -4.73 -10.65 -12.20
N ALA A 74 -3.40 -10.65 -12.11
CA ALA A 74 -2.70 -9.79 -11.17
C ALA A 74 -2.90 -8.30 -11.52
N LEU A 75 -2.88 -7.97 -12.81
CA LEU A 75 -3.14 -6.60 -13.29
C LEU A 75 -4.59 -6.18 -13.04
N GLU A 76 -5.56 -7.07 -13.16
CA GLU A 76 -6.97 -6.80 -12.82
C GLU A 76 -7.11 -6.34 -11.35
N ILE A 77 -6.45 -7.03 -10.41
CA ILE A 77 -6.43 -6.65 -8.99
C ILE A 77 -5.80 -5.26 -8.81
N ARG A 78 -4.65 -5.00 -9.45
CA ARG A 78 -3.99 -3.68 -9.39
C ARG A 78 -4.92 -2.59 -9.89
N ASP A 79 -5.56 -2.83 -11.03
CA ASP A 79 -6.38 -1.81 -11.69
C ASP A 79 -7.67 -1.56 -10.89
N ALA A 80 -8.25 -2.58 -10.24
CA ALA A 80 -9.33 -2.40 -9.28
C ALA A 80 -8.91 -1.52 -8.09
N HIS A 81 -7.70 -1.71 -7.56
CA HIS A 81 -7.16 -0.84 -6.52
C HIS A 81 -6.98 0.60 -7.00
N VAL A 82 -6.44 0.80 -8.20
CA VAL A 82 -6.26 2.13 -8.81
C VAL A 82 -7.61 2.83 -9.05
N ARG A 83 -8.68 2.08 -9.37
CA ARG A 83 -10.04 2.59 -9.50
C ARG A 83 -10.73 2.86 -8.15
N GLY A 84 -10.11 2.50 -7.03
CA GLY A 84 -10.68 2.66 -5.70
C GLY A 84 -11.79 1.65 -5.38
N GLU A 85 -11.87 0.53 -6.10
CA GLU A 85 -12.85 -0.53 -5.84
C GLU A 85 -12.42 -1.42 -4.67
N ILE A 86 -11.10 -1.56 -4.48
CA ILE A 86 -10.49 -2.34 -3.41
C ILE A 86 -9.34 -1.57 -2.76
N GLU A 87 -9.08 -1.89 -1.49
CA GLU A 87 -7.91 -1.42 -0.77
C GLU A 87 -6.91 -2.56 -0.60
N ILE A 88 -5.66 -2.35 -1.02
CA ILE A 88 -4.60 -3.34 -0.84
C ILE A 88 -3.85 -3.02 0.45
N LEU A 89 -3.92 -3.94 1.40
CA LEU A 89 -3.13 -3.98 2.62
C LEU A 89 -1.80 -4.70 2.35
N ALA A 90 -0.71 -4.14 2.85
CA ALA A 90 0.60 -4.78 2.76
C ALA A 90 1.49 -4.39 3.95
N THR A 91 2.67 -4.99 4.04
CA THR A 91 3.72 -4.63 5.01
C THR A 91 4.93 -4.02 4.28
N PRO A 92 5.83 -3.30 4.97
CA PRO A 92 7.08 -2.83 4.37
C PRO A 92 7.92 -3.95 3.73
N LEU A 93 7.76 -5.20 4.20
CA LEU A 93 8.50 -6.35 3.71
C LEU A 93 8.13 -6.72 2.27
N LEU A 94 6.85 -6.56 1.89
CA LEU A 94 6.39 -6.77 0.50
C LEU A 94 7.18 -5.89 -0.48
N LEU A 95 7.47 -4.64 -0.12
CA LEU A 95 8.23 -3.72 -0.97
C LEU A 95 9.66 -4.24 -1.21
N CYS A 96 10.30 -4.75 -0.15
CA CYS A 96 11.64 -5.33 -0.20
C CYS A 96 11.66 -6.61 -1.04
N GLU A 97 10.68 -7.50 -0.86
CA GLU A 97 10.58 -8.76 -1.59
C GLU A 97 10.37 -8.54 -3.08
N VAL A 98 9.41 -7.67 -3.45
CA VAL A 98 9.16 -7.33 -4.86
C VAL A 98 10.43 -6.75 -5.48
N ALA A 99 11.08 -5.80 -4.82
CA ALA A 99 12.34 -5.22 -5.33
C ALA A 99 13.45 -6.28 -5.47
N ASN A 100 13.57 -7.19 -4.51
CA ASN A 100 14.56 -8.25 -4.53
C ASN A 100 14.30 -9.25 -5.65
N VAL A 101 13.06 -9.70 -5.85
CA VAL A 101 12.70 -10.61 -6.94
C VAL A 101 13.00 -9.96 -8.30
N LEU A 102 12.55 -8.71 -8.51
CA LEU A 102 12.80 -8.00 -9.76
C LEU A 102 14.29 -7.79 -10.03
N ARG A 103 15.12 -7.60 -8.99
CA ARG A 103 16.58 -7.47 -9.14
C ARG A 103 17.24 -8.69 -9.77
N TYR A 104 16.69 -9.88 -9.56
CA TYR A 104 17.24 -11.13 -10.10
C TYR A 104 16.57 -11.59 -11.41
N LYS A 105 15.60 -10.84 -11.95
CA LYS A 105 14.99 -11.14 -13.25
C LYS A 105 15.93 -10.69 -14.39
N PRO A 106 16.09 -11.49 -15.45
CA PRO A 106 17.05 -11.20 -16.54
C PRO A 106 16.74 -9.89 -17.27
N ASP A 107 15.47 -9.52 -17.36
CA ASP A 107 15.02 -8.33 -18.07
C ASP A 107 15.15 -7.03 -17.26
N PHE A 108 15.80 -7.07 -16.08
CA PHE A 108 15.93 -5.93 -15.18
C PHE A 108 17.39 -5.50 -15.01
N ASP A 109 17.63 -4.23 -15.34
CA ASP A 109 18.82 -3.49 -14.90
C ASP A 109 18.49 -2.58 -13.71
N ALA A 110 19.50 -1.88 -13.19
CA ALA A 110 19.34 -0.96 -12.07
C ALA A 110 18.38 0.21 -12.37
N VAL A 111 18.27 0.65 -13.63
CA VAL A 111 17.40 1.76 -14.03
C VAL A 111 15.95 1.31 -14.06
N LYS A 112 15.67 0.17 -14.70
CA LYS A 112 14.33 -0.44 -14.77
C LYS A 112 13.84 -0.84 -13.38
N LEU A 113 14.71 -1.37 -12.52
CA LEU A 113 14.37 -1.67 -11.13
C LEU A 113 13.94 -0.41 -10.35
N LYS A 114 14.73 0.68 -10.44
CA LYS A 114 14.35 1.95 -9.78
C LYS A 114 13.01 2.49 -10.29
N ARG A 115 12.71 2.34 -11.59
CA ARG A 115 11.41 2.72 -12.16
C ARG A 115 10.26 1.87 -11.62
N ALA A 116 10.46 0.56 -11.51
CA ALA A 116 9.46 -0.35 -10.93
C ALA A 116 9.20 -0.04 -9.45
N ILE A 117 10.25 0.17 -8.65
CA ILE A 117 10.12 0.58 -7.24
C ILE A 117 9.35 1.91 -7.14
N LYS A 118 9.71 2.91 -7.94
CA LYS A 118 8.98 4.20 -7.96
C LYS A 118 7.50 4.00 -8.29
N ALA A 119 7.19 3.18 -9.30
CA ALA A 119 5.82 2.89 -9.68
C ALA A 119 5.05 2.17 -8.55
N LEU A 120 5.69 1.23 -7.84
CA LEU A 120 5.10 0.56 -6.67
C LEU A 120 4.72 1.55 -5.56
N TYR A 121 5.59 2.51 -5.24
CA TYR A 121 5.27 3.56 -4.26
C TYR A 121 4.13 4.49 -4.73
N MET A 122 4.03 4.76 -6.03
CA MET A 122 2.95 5.58 -6.60
C MET A 122 1.58 4.91 -6.57
N LEU A 123 1.51 3.60 -6.28
CA LEU A 123 0.23 2.91 -6.11
C LEU A 123 -0.42 3.22 -4.75
N HIS A 124 0.30 3.83 -3.81
CA HIS A 124 -0.27 4.22 -2.50
C HIS A 124 -0.96 3.06 -1.76
N LEU A 125 -0.35 1.88 -1.79
CA LEU A 125 -0.81 0.73 -1.01
C LEU A 125 -0.90 1.11 0.49
N ASN A 126 -1.85 0.53 1.21
CA ASN A 126 -1.96 0.74 2.65
C ASN A 126 -0.91 -0.11 3.37
N ILE A 127 0.24 0.51 3.66
CA ILE A 127 1.38 -0.13 4.31
C ILE A 127 1.23 -0.03 5.82
N GLU A 128 1.16 -1.19 6.48
CA GLU A 128 1.11 -1.33 7.93
C GLU A 128 2.44 -1.84 8.49
N ASP A 129 2.92 -1.23 9.58
CA ASP A 129 4.15 -1.64 10.25
C ASP A 129 4.05 -3.06 10.84
N ILE A 130 5.21 -3.73 10.89
CA ILE A 130 5.31 -5.06 11.50
C ILE A 130 5.54 -4.90 13.00
N ASP A 131 4.48 -5.06 13.77
CA ASP A 131 4.54 -5.09 15.24
C ASP A 131 4.80 -6.51 15.79
N TYR A 132 5.02 -6.59 17.11
CA TYR A 132 5.25 -7.86 17.80
C TYR A 132 4.09 -8.86 17.61
N ASN A 133 2.84 -8.40 17.65
CA ASN A 133 1.67 -9.28 17.59
C ASN A 133 1.53 -9.89 16.19
N LEU A 134 1.73 -9.07 15.15
CA LEU A 134 1.71 -9.53 13.76
C LEU A 134 2.82 -10.55 13.50
N LEU A 135 4.04 -10.26 13.98
CA LEU A 135 5.18 -11.16 13.78
C LEU A 135 5.06 -12.46 14.59
N ALA A 136 4.54 -12.39 15.82
CA ALA A 136 4.27 -13.57 16.63
C ALA A 136 3.20 -14.46 15.98
N LYS A 137 2.12 -13.86 15.46
CA LYS A 137 1.09 -14.59 14.69
C LYS A 137 1.68 -15.22 13.43
N ALA A 138 2.50 -14.50 12.68
CA ALA A 138 3.20 -15.05 11.52
C ALA A 138 4.08 -16.24 11.90
N ALA A 139 4.78 -16.19 13.04
CA ALA A 139 5.57 -17.32 13.53
C ALA A 139 4.70 -18.55 13.83
N GLU A 140 3.55 -18.38 14.48
CA GLU A 140 2.61 -19.49 14.71
C GLU A 140 2.14 -20.13 13.39
N ILE A 141 1.78 -19.30 12.40
CA ILE A 141 1.33 -19.76 11.09
C ILE A 141 2.48 -20.48 10.36
N ALA A 142 3.68 -19.92 10.39
CA ALA A 142 4.87 -20.50 9.76
C ALA A 142 5.17 -21.91 10.29
N TYR A 143 5.16 -22.09 11.62
CA TYR A 143 5.40 -23.41 12.23
C TYR A 143 4.28 -24.42 11.91
N LYS A 144 3.01 -23.97 11.88
CA LYS A 144 1.88 -24.85 11.54
C LYS A 144 1.89 -25.26 10.06
N GLY A 145 2.22 -24.33 9.17
CA GLY A 145 2.22 -24.52 7.72
C GLY A 145 3.52 -25.10 7.15
N GLY A 146 4.62 -25.05 7.89
CA GLY A 146 5.94 -25.43 7.37
C GLY A 146 6.47 -24.46 6.31
N VAL A 147 6.10 -23.18 6.40
CA VAL A 147 6.49 -22.10 5.49
C VAL A 147 7.44 -21.12 6.19
N THR A 148 8.05 -20.19 5.44
CA THR A 148 8.92 -19.19 6.05
C THR A 148 8.10 -18.10 6.77
N ILE A 149 8.74 -17.33 7.66
CA ILE A 149 8.10 -16.15 8.27
C ILE A 149 7.67 -15.15 7.21
N TYR A 150 8.45 -15.01 6.13
CA TYR A 150 8.14 -14.14 5.00
C TYR A 150 6.79 -14.51 4.38
N ASP A 151 6.62 -15.78 4.03
CA ASP A 151 5.39 -16.30 3.42
C ASP A 151 4.17 -16.26 4.36
N ALA A 152 4.41 -16.46 5.67
CA ALA A 152 3.34 -16.45 6.67
C ALA A 152 2.87 -15.03 7.05
N LEU A 153 3.69 -14.00 6.81
CA LEU A 153 3.40 -12.63 7.20
C LEU A 153 2.15 -12.04 6.50
N PRO A 154 1.97 -12.14 5.17
CA PRO A 154 0.75 -11.66 4.52
C PRO A 154 -0.49 -12.45 4.99
N VAL A 155 -0.35 -13.75 5.31
CA VAL A 155 -1.43 -14.56 5.89
C VAL A 155 -1.80 -14.05 7.29
N ALA A 156 -0.81 -13.75 8.14
CA ALA A 156 -1.03 -13.16 9.46
C ALA A 156 -1.72 -11.80 9.38
N GLN A 157 -1.35 -10.97 8.40
CA GLN A 157 -1.97 -9.67 8.16
C GLN A 157 -3.43 -9.84 7.71
N ALA A 158 -3.69 -10.81 6.83
CA ALA A 158 -5.05 -11.11 6.38
C ALA A 158 -5.93 -11.58 7.55
N GLU A 159 -5.42 -12.45 8.42
CA GLU A 159 -6.11 -12.88 9.64
C GLU A 159 -6.40 -11.71 10.58
N LYS A 160 -5.42 -10.82 10.82
CA LYS A 160 -5.57 -9.61 11.64
C LYS A 160 -6.73 -8.73 11.17
N HIS A 161 -6.87 -8.55 9.85
CA HIS A 161 -7.88 -7.69 9.24
C HIS A 161 -9.17 -8.41 8.83
N LYS A 162 -9.27 -9.71 9.13
CA LYS A 162 -10.42 -10.57 8.73
C LYS A 162 -10.70 -10.48 7.23
N THR A 163 -9.64 -10.56 6.44
CA THR A 163 -9.70 -10.59 4.98
C THR A 163 -8.93 -11.79 4.41
N ILE A 164 -8.87 -11.90 3.09
CA ILE A 164 -8.14 -12.94 2.36
C ILE A 164 -6.74 -12.45 1.96
N CYS A 165 -5.80 -13.40 1.92
CA CYS A 165 -4.50 -13.24 1.32
C CYS A 165 -4.51 -13.87 -0.08
N ILE A 166 -4.10 -13.14 -1.11
CA ILE A 166 -3.94 -13.67 -2.46
C ILE A 166 -2.46 -13.94 -2.73
N THR A 167 -2.15 -15.18 -3.09
CA THR A 167 -0.79 -15.64 -3.39
C THR A 167 -0.76 -16.50 -4.65
N ALA A 168 0.37 -16.49 -5.35
CA ALA A 168 0.68 -17.45 -6.42
C ALA A 168 1.54 -18.63 -5.93
N ASP A 169 2.02 -18.60 -4.68
CA ASP A 169 2.66 -19.75 -4.06
C ASP A 169 1.60 -20.80 -3.71
N LYS A 170 1.89 -22.06 -4.02
CA LYS A 170 1.00 -23.19 -3.72
C LYS A 170 1.24 -23.77 -2.32
N LYS A 171 2.32 -23.37 -1.66
CA LYS A 171 2.67 -23.83 -0.31
C LYS A 171 2.10 -22.94 0.80
N THR A 172 1.62 -21.76 0.44
CA THR A 172 1.10 -20.71 1.33
C THR A 172 -0.39 -20.56 1.12
#